data_AF-A0A9Q3CA20-F1
#
_entry.id   AF-A0A9Q3CA20-F1
#
_cell.length_a   1.000
_cell.length_b   1.000
_cell.length_c   1.000
_cell.angle_alpha   90.00
_cell.angle_beta   90.00
_cell.angle_gamma   90.00
#
_symmetry.space_group_name_H-M   'P 1'
#
loop_
_entity.id
_entity.type
_entity.pdbx_description
1 polymer ?
#
loop_
_entity_poly.entity_id
_entity_poly.type
_entity_poly.pdbx_seq_one_letter_code
_entity_poly.pdbx_strand_id
1 'polypeptide(L)'
;MSIPGALAFSIYVDWFNAHGRSTWLASIGPIMLICPNIPPSERLKPENVYVEVIIPGAKEPTSLQLNYLLMPLIKELKELWQGYHFSPTSKGPSGSFIDVSILTAIADVVAMRKLNGFISHSGNHFCTFCTIHKAQIEEIGPQFHYTYSYQNHKATIS
;
A
#
# COMPACT_ATOMS: atom_id res chain seq x y z
N MET A 1 -11.49 -20.44 7.30
CA MET A 1 -12.95 -20.19 7.36
C MET A 1 -13.10 -18.67 7.28
N SER A 2 -13.56 -18.12 6.16
CA SER A 2 -13.75 -16.68 5.99
C SER A 2 -15.02 -16.25 6.73
N ILE A 3 -14.92 -15.25 7.59
CA ILE A 3 -16.09 -14.64 8.24
C ILE A 3 -16.88 -13.91 7.12
N PRO A 4 -18.18 -14.21 6.92
CA PRO A 4 -18.98 -13.50 5.93
C PRO A 4 -18.95 -11.99 6.21
N GLY A 5 -18.61 -11.19 5.20
CA GLY A 5 -18.50 -9.74 5.33
C GLY A 5 -17.09 -9.21 5.63
N ALA A 6 -16.15 -10.05 6.05
CA ALA A 6 -14.77 -9.61 6.31
C ALA A 6 -13.91 -9.70 5.03
N LEU A 7 -13.65 -8.55 4.41
CA LEU A 7 -12.84 -8.45 3.19
C LEU A 7 -11.46 -7.91 3.50
N ALA A 8 -10.44 -8.59 2.99
CA ALA A 8 -9.08 -8.11 3.00
C ALA A 8 -8.72 -7.48 1.65
N PHE A 9 -7.83 -6.51 1.64
CA PHE A 9 -7.22 -5.96 0.44
C PHE A 9 -5.71 -5.78 0.61
N SER A 10 -4.99 -5.92 -0.49
CA SER A 10 -3.59 -5.51 -0.62
C SER A 10 -3.55 -4.27 -1.51
N ILE A 11 -2.85 -3.22 -1.08
CA ILE A 11 -2.66 -2.02 -1.88
C ILE A 11 -1.41 -2.20 -2.75
N TYR A 12 -1.52 -1.99 -4.04
CA TYR A 12 -0.42 -2.02 -4.99
C TYR A 12 -0.12 -0.62 -5.50
N VAL A 13 1.16 -0.25 -5.51
CA VAL A 13 1.64 1.03 -6.04
C VAL A 13 2.98 0.80 -6.75
N ASP A 14 3.07 1.22 -8.02
CA ASP A 14 4.29 1.14 -8.81
C ASP A 14 4.30 2.26 -9.86
N TRP A 15 5.45 2.61 -10.41
CA TRP A 15 5.58 3.57 -11.50
C TRP A 15 6.35 2.95 -12.66
N PHE A 16 5.65 2.83 -13.79
CA PHE A 16 6.24 2.26 -15.00
C PHE A 16 6.13 3.22 -16.18
N ASN A 17 7.03 3.03 -17.15
CA ASN A 17 6.99 3.78 -18.40
C ASN A 17 5.94 3.17 -19.34
N ALA A 18 4.82 3.88 -19.52
CA ALA A 18 3.71 3.40 -20.34
C ALA A 18 4.01 3.36 -21.85
N HIS A 19 5.08 4.02 -22.30
CA HIS A 19 5.47 4.13 -23.72
C HIS A 19 6.72 3.30 -24.08
N GLY A 20 7.28 2.53 -23.15
CA GLY A 20 8.47 1.72 -23.37
C GLY A 20 9.81 2.47 -23.24
N ARG A 21 10.94 1.77 -23.45
CA ARG A 21 12.32 2.15 -23.05
C ARG A 21 12.88 3.46 -23.62
N SER A 22 12.17 4.18 -24.50
CA SER A 22 12.75 5.26 -25.31
C SER A 22 12.29 6.68 -24.97
N THR A 23 11.29 6.88 -24.09
CA THR A 23 10.84 8.23 -23.72
C THR A 23 10.60 8.37 -22.23
N TRP A 24 11.41 9.18 -21.54
CA TRP A 24 11.19 9.62 -20.14
C TRP A 24 9.95 10.52 -19.96
N LEU A 25 9.07 10.56 -20.97
CA LEU A 25 8.02 11.57 -21.11
C LEU A 25 6.71 11.17 -20.43
N ALA A 26 6.54 9.91 -20.04
CA ALA A 26 5.29 9.42 -19.44
C ALA A 26 5.52 8.19 -18.52
N SER A 27 5.69 8.46 -17.23
CA SER A 27 5.58 7.49 -16.16
C SER A 27 4.14 7.47 -15.64
N ILE A 28 3.50 6.31 -15.64
CA ILE A 28 2.17 6.14 -15.07
C ILE A 28 2.30 5.33 -13.80
N GLY A 29 1.64 5.78 -12.72
CA GLY A 29 1.59 5.03 -11.48
C GLY A 29 0.16 4.75 -11.04
N PRO A 30 -0.32 3.50 -11.10
CA PRO A 30 -1.61 3.15 -10.56
C PRO A 30 -1.52 2.88 -9.04
N ILE A 31 -2.56 3.27 -8.32
CA ILE A 31 -2.87 2.80 -6.97
C ILE A 31 -4.03 1.82 -7.12
N MET A 32 -3.78 0.56 -6.81
CA MET A 32 -4.76 -0.52 -6.99
C MET A 32 -5.00 -1.26 -5.68
N LEU A 33 -6.20 -1.78 -5.49
CA LEU A 33 -6.55 -2.72 -4.43
C LEU A 33 -6.80 -4.10 -5.01
N ILE A 34 -6.24 -5.13 -4.38
CA ILE A 34 -6.36 -6.53 -4.77
C ILE A 34 -6.94 -7.30 -3.60
N CYS A 35 -8.07 -7.98 -3.81
CA CYS A 35 -8.74 -8.76 -2.77
C CYS A 35 -8.15 -10.18 -2.68
N PRO A 36 -7.41 -10.55 -1.61
CA PRO A 36 -6.87 -11.89 -1.45
C PRO A 36 -7.93 -12.91 -1.00
N ASN A 37 -9.16 -12.49 -0.67
CA ASN A 37 -10.28 -13.41 -0.46
C ASN A 37 -10.71 -14.10 -1.77
N ILE A 38 -10.39 -13.52 -2.92
CA ILE A 38 -10.62 -14.11 -4.24
C ILE A 38 -9.53 -15.17 -4.53
N PRO A 39 -9.85 -16.34 -5.11
CA PRO A 39 -8.87 -17.38 -5.42
C PRO A 39 -7.67 -16.84 -6.23
N PRO A 40 -6.44 -17.36 -6.00
CA PRO A 40 -5.23 -16.86 -6.67
C PRO A 40 -5.30 -16.83 -8.20
N SER A 41 -6.02 -17.76 -8.82
CA SER A 41 -6.22 -17.82 -10.29
C SER A 41 -7.14 -16.72 -10.83
N GLU A 42 -7.92 -16.08 -9.96
CA GLU A 42 -8.98 -15.13 -10.32
C GLU A 42 -8.66 -13.70 -9.87
N ARG A 43 -7.97 -13.52 -8.74
CA ARG A 43 -7.83 -12.21 -8.06
C ARG A 43 -7.05 -11.14 -8.83
N LEU A 44 -6.25 -11.54 -9.83
CA LEU A 44 -5.47 -10.61 -10.67
C LEU A 44 -6.10 -10.40 -12.06
N LYS A 45 -7.27 -10.99 -12.31
CA LYS A 45 -8.00 -10.70 -13.55
C LYS A 45 -8.50 -9.25 -13.52
N PRO A 46 -8.53 -8.54 -14.67
CA PRO A 46 -8.92 -7.12 -14.72
C PRO A 46 -10.23 -6.79 -14.01
N GLU A 47 -11.22 -7.69 -14.05
CA GLU A 47 -12.52 -7.55 -13.39
C GLU A 47 -12.47 -7.61 -11.85
N ASN A 48 -11.39 -8.11 -11.26
CA ASN A 48 -11.19 -8.29 -9.82
C ASN A 48 -10.12 -7.35 -9.23
N VAL A 49 -9.55 -6.46 -10.05
CA VAL A 49 -8.59 -5.44 -9.62
C VAL A 49 -9.29 -4.09 -9.54
N TYR A 50 -9.21 -3.46 -8.39
CA TYR A 50 -9.88 -2.18 -8.12
C TYR A 50 -8.87 -1.05 -8.29
N VAL A 51 -9.02 -0.22 -9.31
CA VAL A 51 -8.11 0.89 -9.58
C VAL A 51 -8.67 2.14 -8.89
N GLU A 52 -8.00 2.60 -7.85
CA GLU A 52 -8.42 3.75 -7.05
C GLU A 52 -7.93 5.07 -7.64
N VAL A 53 -6.67 5.09 -8.09
CA VAL A 53 -6.03 6.29 -8.65
C VAL A 53 -5.13 5.89 -9.81
N ILE A 54 -5.20 6.65 -10.91
CA ILE A 54 -4.18 6.64 -11.96
C ILE A 54 -3.46 7.97 -11.90
N ILE A 55 -2.15 7.94 -11.62
CA ILE A 55 -1.33 9.15 -11.49
C ILE A 55 -0.61 9.37 -12.83
N PRO A 56 -1.01 10.37 -13.62
CA PRO A 56 -0.31 10.74 -14.84
C PRO A 56 0.93 11.56 -14.49
N GLY A 57 2.02 11.38 -15.24
CA GLY A 57 3.15 12.29 -15.18
C GLY A 57 4.29 11.84 -16.08
N ALA A 58 5.30 12.70 -16.25
CA ALA A 58 6.61 12.22 -16.69
C ALA A 58 7.43 11.66 -15.51
N LYS A 59 7.06 12.03 -14.27
CA LYS A 59 7.80 11.73 -13.03
C LYS A 59 6.86 11.23 -11.93
N GLU A 60 7.43 10.43 -11.03
CA GLU A 60 6.80 9.97 -9.80
C GLU A 60 6.46 11.15 -8.86
N PRO A 61 5.31 11.12 -8.14
CA PRO A 61 4.96 12.14 -7.17
C PRO A 61 5.94 12.19 -5.98
N THR A 62 6.00 13.35 -5.35
CA THR A 62 6.62 13.51 -4.03
C THR A 62 5.80 12.79 -2.96
N SER A 63 6.41 12.46 -1.81
CA SER A 63 5.70 11.83 -0.70
C SER A 63 4.48 12.64 -0.23
N LEU A 64 4.59 13.98 -0.22
CA LEU A 64 3.49 14.87 0.14
C LEU A 64 2.34 14.80 -0.87
N GLN A 65 2.65 14.81 -2.17
CA GLN A 65 1.64 14.66 -3.22
C GLN A 65 0.95 13.30 -3.15
N LEU A 66 1.70 12.22 -2.93
CA LEU A 66 1.14 10.88 -2.76
C LEU A 66 0.19 10.82 -1.55
N ASN A 67 0.56 11.45 -0.43
CA ASN A 67 -0.32 11.53 0.75
C ASN A 67 -1.66 12.19 0.42
N TYR A 68 -1.65 13.32 -0.31
CA TYR A 68 -2.89 13.98 -0.72
C TYR A 68 -3.76 13.10 -1.63
N LEU A 69 -3.13 12.35 -2.55
CA LEU A 69 -3.85 11.41 -3.43
C LEU A 69 -4.47 10.23 -2.67
N LEU A 70 -3.83 9.79 -1.58
CA LEU A 70 -4.32 8.68 -0.74
C LEU A 70 -5.37 9.11 0.29
N MET A 71 -5.48 10.40 0.62
CA MET A 71 -6.41 10.88 1.66
C MET A 71 -7.87 10.42 1.46
N PRO A 72 -8.47 10.49 0.26
CA PRO A 72 -9.84 10.01 0.04
C PRO A 72 -9.97 8.52 0.30
N LEU A 73 -9.06 7.72 -0.27
CA LEU A 73 -9.03 6.28 -0.07
C LEU A 73 -8.86 5.89 1.42
N ILE A 74 -7.95 6.56 2.13
CA ILE A 74 -7.75 6.33 3.56
C ILE A 74 -9.02 6.68 4.37
N LYS A 75 -9.76 7.70 3.97
CA LYS A 75 -11.02 8.06 4.63
C LYS A 75 -12.05 6.93 4.47
N GLU A 76 -12.25 6.45 3.24
CA GLU A 76 -13.19 5.36 2.95
C GLU A 76 -12.79 4.06 3.66
N LEU A 77 -11.50 3.72 3.64
CA LEU A 77 -10.98 2.54 4.34
C LEU A 77 -11.18 2.62 5.86
N LYS A 78 -11.10 3.82 6.46
CA LYS A 78 -11.39 4.00 7.89
C LYS A 78 -12.86 3.79 8.22
N GLU A 79 -13.77 4.20 7.33
CA GLU A 79 -15.21 3.95 7.48
C GLU A 79 -15.49 2.45 7.36
N LEU A 80 -14.93 1.79 6.33
CA LEU A 80 -15.10 0.35 6.11
C LEU A 80 -14.42 -0.51 7.19
N TRP A 81 -13.34 -0.04 7.82
CA TRP A 81 -12.70 -0.72 8.95
C TRP A 81 -13.63 -0.84 10.17
N GLN A 82 -14.50 0.15 10.39
CA GLN A 82 -15.51 0.08 11.46
C GLN A 82 -16.69 -0.84 11.09
N GLY A 83 -16.75 -1.28 9.83
CA GLY A 83 -17.85 -2.01 9.26
C GLY A 83 -18.94 -1.09 8.71
N TYR A 84 -19.48 -1.45 7.55
CA TYR A 84 -20.53 -0.71 6.85
C TYR A 84 -21.69 -1.62 6.48
N HIS A 85 -22.92 -1.14 6.69
CA HIS A 85 -24.12 -1.88 6.33
C HIS A 85 -24.63 -1.41 4.96
N PHE A 86 -24.41 -2.23 3.94
CA PHE A 86 -24.94 -2.00 2.60
C PHE A 86 -26.45 -2.25 2.59
N SER A 87 -27.16 -1.42 1.84
CA SER A 87 -28.61 -1.54 1.66
C SER A 87 -28.98 -2.85 0.96
N PRO A 88 -30.21 -3.35 1.18
CA PRO A 88 -30.74 -4.48 0.45
C PRO A 88 -30.59 -4.36 -1.06
N THR A 89 -30.16 -5.45 -1.71
CA THR A 89 -30.14 -5.58 -3.16
C THR A 89 -31.06 -6.71 -3.61
N SER A 90 -31.38 -6.80 -4.90
CA SER A 90 -32.16 -7.92 -5.44
C SER A 90 -31.56 -9.30 -5.12
N LYS A 91 -30.24 -9.39 -4.97
CA LYS A 91 -29.53 -10.63 -4.61
C LYS A 91 -29.26 -10.78 -3.11
N GLY A 92 -29.53 -9.73 -2.32
CA GLY A 92 -29.28 -9.68 -0.88
C GLY A 92 -30.34 -8.84 -0.19
N PRO A 93 -31.58 -9.35 -0.02
CA PRO A 93 -32.73 -8.58 0.48
C PRO A 93 -32.61 -8.14 1.94
N SER A 94 -31.67 -8.71 2.70
CA SER A 94 -31.35 -8.30 4.07
C SER A 94 -30.25 -7.23 4.16
N GLY A 95 -29.71 -6.78 3.02
CA GLY A 95 -28.49 -5.99 2.99
C GLY A 95 -27.27 -6.86 3.30
N SER A 96 -26.13 -6.21 3.55
CA SER A 96 -24.90 -6.91 3.91
C SER A 96 -24.04 -6.03 4.80
N PHE A 97 -23.55 -6.60 5.90
CA PHE A 97 -22.53 -5.96 6.72
C PHE A 97 -21.16 -6.37 6.20
N ILE A 98 -20.30 -5.39 5.90
CA ILE A 98 -18.96 -5.61 5.37
C ILE A 98 -17.96 -4.79 6.17
N ASP A 99 -16.88 -5.42 6.62
CA ASP A 99 -15.69 -4.76 7.13
C ASP A 99 -14.52 -4.97 6.16
N VAL A 100 -13.68 -3.95 6.03
CA VAL A 100 -12.51 -4.00 5.14
C VAL A 100 -11.23 -3.75 5.91
N SER A 101 -10.23 -4.60 5.65
CA SER A 101 -8.88 -4.49 6.20
C SER A 101 -7.83 -4.42 5.09
N ILE A 102 -6.83 -3.54 5.24
CA ILE A 102 -5.62 -3.57 4.40
C ILE A 102 -4.58 -4.50 5.04
N LEU A 103 -4.23 -5.59 4.36
CA LEU A 103 -3.26 -6.58 4.86
C LEU A 103 -1.82 -6.20 4.55
N THR A 104 -1.56 -5.70 3.35
CA THR A 104 -0.20 -5.46 2.89
C THR A 104 -0.15 -4.41 1.81
N ALA A 105 0.99 -3.73 1.74
CA ALA A 105 1.37 -2.90 0.62
C ALA A 105 2.32 -3.69 -0.29
N ILE A 106 2.09 -3.62 -1.59
CA ILE A 106 2.90 -4.27 -2.62
C ILE A 106 3.43 -3.17 -3.53
N ALA A 107 4.73 -2.94 -3.47
CA ALA A 107 5.38 -1.84 -4.16
C ALA A 107 6.88 -2.14 -4.27
N ASP A 108 7.57 -1.48 -5.19
CA ASP A 108 9.02 -1.44 -5.14
C ASP A 108 9.50 -0.72 -3.86
N VAL A 109 10.79 -0.81 -3.53
CA VAL A 109 11.31 -0.26 -2.27
C VAL A 109 11.12 1.25 -2.17
N VAL A 110 11.12 1.98 -3.29
CA VAL A 110 10.99 3.44 -3.32
C VAL A 110 9.55 3.85 -3.04
N ALA A 111 8.60 3.29 -3.77
CA ALA A 111 7.17 3.50 -3.63
C ALA A 111 6.67 3.03 -2.24
N MET A 112 7.15 1.87 -1.76
CA MET A 112 6.81 1.33 -0.45
C MET A 112 7.16 2.30 0.68
N ARG A 113 8.31 2.98 0.58
CA ARG A 113 8.73 3.95 1.60
C ARG A 113 7.85 5.19 1.60
N LYS A 114 7.50 5.70 0.41
CA LYS A 114 6.60 6.84 0.30
C LYS A 114 5.21 6.50 0.86
N LEU A 115 4.69 5.33 0.51
CA LEU A 115 3.37 4.86 0.95
C LEU A 115 3.27 4.67 2.46
N ASN A 116 4.30 4.11 3.10
CA ASN A 116 4.31 3.86 4.54
C ASN A 116 4.88 5.02 5.37
N GLY A 117 5.33 6.11 4.74
CA GLY A 117 5.97 7.23 5.42
C GLY A 117 7.34 6.89 6.02
N PHE A 118 8.08 5.95 5.42
CA PHE A 118 9.46 5.64 5.78
C PHE A 118 10.48 6.59 5.16
N ILE A 119 11.64 6.72 5.81
CA ILE A 119 12.81 7.45 5.26
C ILE A 119 13.18 6.82 3.91
N SER A 120 13.65 7.64 2.97
CA SER A 120 14.20 7.19 1.68
C SER A 120 15.23 6.06 1.84
N HIS A 121 15.36 5.22 0.82
CA HIS A 121 16.38 4.17 0.72
C HIS A 121 17.82 4.69 0.84
N SER A 122 18.03 5.98 0.58
CA SER A 122 19.30 6.66 0.78
C SER A 122 19.57 7.11 2.22
N GLY A 123 18.60 6.96 3.14
CA GLY A 123 18.73 7.35 4.54
C GLY A 123 19.69 6.48 5.34
N ASN A 124 20.11 7.02 6.50
CA ASN A 124 21.01 6.33 7.41
C ASN A 124 20.33 5.15 8.13
N HIS A 125 19.03 5.25 8.40
CA HIS A 125 18.21 4.14 8.88
C HIS A 125 17.34 3.65 7.72
N PHE A 126 17.91 2.74 6.94
CA PHE A 126 17.29 2.30 5.69
C PHE A 126 16.40 1.07 5.90
N CYS A 127 16.61 0.25 6.93
CA CYS A 127 15.80 -0.94 7.15
C CYS A 127 14.40 -0.58 7.69
N THR A 128 13.36 -1.23 7.17
CA THR A 128 11.97 -1.07 7.67
C THR A 128 11.67 -1.94 8.89
N PHE A 129 12.57 -2.87 9.22
CA PHE A 129 12.38 -3.87 10.28
C PHE A 129 13.29 -3.65 11.49
N CYS A 130 14.47 -3.05 11.29
CA CYS A 130 15.44 -2.82 12.37
C CYS A 130 16.04 -1.42 12.34
N THR A 131 16.72 -1.04 13.42
CA THR A 131 17.37 0.27 13.58
C THR A 131 18.82 0.30 13.09
N ILE A 132 19.22 -0.61 12.20
CA ILE A 132 20.61 -0.66 11.73
C ILE A 132 20.99 0.63 11.01
N HIS A 133 22.14 1.19 11.37
CA HIS A 133 22.68 2.36 10.69
C HIS A 133 23.40 1.93 9.41
N LYS A 134 23.35 2.74 8.35
CA LYS A 134 24.01 2.46 7.06
C LYS A 134 25.51 2.18 7.18
N ALA A 135 26.17 2.82 8.15
CA ALA A 135 27.58 2.57 8.45
C ALA A 135 27.87 1.15 8.97
N GLN A 136 26.84 0.45 9.47
CA GLN A 136 26.92 -0.89 10.06
C GLN A 136 26.25 -1.93 9.15
N ILE A 137 26.04 -1.64 7.86
CA ILE A 137 25.29 -2.52 6.95
C ILE A 137 25.85 -3.95 6.84
N GLU A 138 27.15 -4.13 7.13
CA GLU A 138 27.81 -5.43 7.12
C GLU A 138 27.69 -6.20 8.45
N GLU A 139 27.16 -5.58 9.51
CA GLU A 139 26.96 -6.20 10.82
C GLU A 139 25.68 -7.07 10.82
N ILE A 140 25.82 -8.28 10.27
CA ILE A 140 24.72 -9.24 10.13
C ILE A 140 24.68 -10.17 11.36
N GLY A 141 23.61 -10.13 12.15
CA GLY A 141 23.39 -11.04 13.27
C GLY A 141 22.19 -10.68 14.13
N PRO A 142 21.54 -11.64 14.82
CA PRO A 142 20.38 -11.39 15.68
C PRO A 142 20.66 -10.34 16.77
N GLN A 143 21.90 -10.25 17.24
CA GLN A 143 22.37 -9.29 18.24
C GLN A 143 22.35 -7.83 17.74
N PHE A 144 22.32 -7.62 16.43
CA PHE A 144 22.27 -6.31 15.78
C PHE A 144 20.87 -5.99 15.22
N HIS A 145 19.92 -6.92 15.35
CA HIS A 145 18.52 -6.75 14.96
C HIS A 145 17.70 -6.20 16.12
N TYR A 146 17.78 -4.89 16.35
CA TYR A 146 16.87 -4.21 17.25
C TYR A 146 15.51 -4.01 16.57
N THR A 147 14.42 -4.37 17.24
CA THR A 147 13.06 -4.23 16.71
C THR A 147 12.74 -2.76 16.43
N TYR A 148 12.33 -2.46 15.19
CA TYR A 148 11.93 -1.11 14.80
C TYR A 148 10.47 -0.86 15.19
N SER A 149 10.24 -0.14 16.29
CA SER A 149 8.88 0.23 16.72
C SER A 149 8.38 1.46 15.97
N TYR A 150 7.06 1.67 15.95
CA TYR A 150 6.46 2.92 15.43
C TYR A 150 6.96 4.18 16.16
N GLN A 151 7.29 4.07 17.45
CA GLN A 151 7.86 5.18 18.22
C GLN A 151 9.29 5.50 17.75
N ASN A 152 10.10 4.47 17.52
CA ASN A 152 11.45 4.61 16.94
C ASN A 152 11.35 5.25 15.56
N HIS A 153 10.38 4.80 14.74
CA HIS A 153 10.09 5.37 13.44
C HIS A 153 9.89 6.88 13.53
N LYS A 154 8.92 7.34 14.33
CA LYS A 154 8.64 8.77 14.53
C LYS A 154 9.86 9.59 14.95
N ALA A 155 10.70 9.07 15.83
CA ALA A 155 11.90 9.76 16.30
C ALA A 155 13.00 9.85 15.23
N THR A 156 12.95 9.02 14.18
CA THR A 156 13.97 9.00 13.11
C THR A 156 13.57 9.86 11.91
N ILE A 157 12.27 10.11 11.70
CA ILE A 157 11.73 10.96 10.62
C ILE A 157 11.50 12.43 11.02
N SER A 158 11.67 12.78 12.31
CA SER A 158 11.50 14.13 12.85
C SER A 158 12.75 14.99 12.71
#